data_AF-A0A2V8Q014-F1
#
_entry.id   AF-A0A2V8Q014-F1
#
_cell.length_a   1.000
_cell.length_b   1.000
_cell.length_c   1.000
_cell.angle_alpha   90.00
_cell.angle_beta   90.00
_cell.angle_gamma   90.00
#
_symmetry.space_group_name_H-M   'P 1'
#
loop_
_entity.id
_entity.type
_entity.pdbx_description
1 polymer ?
#
loop_
_entity_poly.entity_id
_entity_poly.type
_entity_poly.pdbx_seq_one_letter_code
_entity_poly.pdbx_strand_id
1 'polypeptide(L)'
;MSTPSPANKIQVASVSDRGLSEKRPMNEDSFVTDAEHRIFAVADGVGGAEAGEVASQTAIDVLQEAFRHQLGDGDDVEDLMELSIQRANSSIHQMAAEHPRFSMMATTIVALHLDRGKATIGHVGDSRLYRVSPDGQLIRETADHSIVEEEVRAGRMTPEQAAHHPSKNVISRALGAEESVEVDMKTIEVEEGTRFLLCTDGITRHIPDSELRQLLTSAQEADAICEQMKERCYERGAEDNLTAVIVEVGEPKYEATFDVERTQDLSNATAPSRTETRLTPPSRIAFPGPDSAPATSAAIANASAKGRSGAGRAFLRFFVFLLFIGVAAAAFYGGMKYQHLRASAEQSVVPQPTPDNRAPFEQKRAAVDADPQKWLGENVAVQFSKEGITSAADSKDSQFLYLYGRALMLTGNHRDAMQAFELSVNNLRNETKANLPLGAEVRVAQAAAALKLKSQTGAATSQEALMAEQKTVQILDELLGVKKEAPANVR
;
A
#
# COMPACT_ATOMS: atom_id res chain seq x y z
N MET A 1 45.96 -5.01 -13.78
CA MET A 1 44.90 -4.12 -13.27
C MET A 1 44.03 -3.77 -14.46
N SER A 2 42.93 -4.49 -14.64
CA SER A 2 41.95 -4.12 -15.66
C SER A 2 41.25 -2.85 -15.20
N THR A 3 41.25 -1.80 -16.01
CA THR A 3 40.37 -0.66 -15.80
C THR A 3 38.93 -1.18 -15.73
N PRO A 4 38.11 -0.77 -14.75
CA PRO A 4 36.69 -1.10 -14.78
C PRO A 4 36.10 -0.58 -16.09
N SER A 5 35.29 -1.41 -16.75
CA SER A 5 34.47 -0.94 -17.87
C SER A 5 33.60 0.23 -17.38
N PRO A 6 33.33 1.28 -18.19
CA PRO A 6 32.45 2.39 -17.82
C PRO A 6 30.97 1.96 -17.79
N ALA A 7 30.67 0.90 -17.03
CA ALA A 7 29.36 0.29 -16.94
C ALA A 7 28.42 1.18 -16.14
N ASN A 8 27.56 1.90 -16.88
CA ASN A 8 26.34 2.58 -16.44
C ASN A 8 26.48 3.40 -15.15
N LYS A 9 27.03 4.62 -15.29
CA LYS A 9 26.74 5.73 -14.36
C LYS A 9 25.21 5.89 -14.29
N ILE A 10 24.62 5.74 -13.10
CA ILE A 10 23.20 6.01 -12.87
C ILE A 10 23.10 7.33 -12.10
N GLN A 11 22.26 8.25 -12.57
CA GLN A 11 21.90 9.47 -11.85
C GLN A 11 20.42 9.41 -11.48
N VAL A 12 20.07 9.93 -10.31
CA VAL A 12 18.72 9.78 -9.75
C VAL A 12 18.30 11.08 -9.09
N ALA A 13 17.09 11.54 -9.40
CA ALA A 13 16.43 12.62 -8.70
C ALA A 13 15.01 12.18 -8.31
N SER A 14 14.46 12.77 -7.26
CA SER A 14 13.12 12.43 -6.79
C SER A 14 12.45 13.60 -6.11
N VAL A 15 11.13 13.70 -6.27
CA VAL A 15 10.28 14.60 -5.48
C VAL A 15 9.07 13.82 -5.00
N SER A 16 8.69 14.04 -3.74
CA SER A 16 7.44 13.57 -3.16
C SER A 16 6.87 14.67 -2.28
N ASP A 17 5.57 14.93 -2.38
CA ASP A 17 4.87 15.90 -1.55
C ASP A 17 3.42 15.48 -1.30
N ARG A 18 2.90 15.87 -0.14
CA ARG A 18 1.49 15.73 0.26
C ARG A 18 0.55 16.47 -0.71
N GLY A 19 1.01 17.52 -1.36
CA GLY A 19 0.18 18.40 -2.20
C GLY A 19 -0.63 19.40 -1.38
N LEU A 20 -1.75 19.87 -1.94
CA LEU A 20 -2.58 20.95 -1.35
C LEU A 20 -3.92 20.47 -0.77
N SER A 21 -4.43 19.33 -1.23
CA SER A 21 -5.74 18.78 -0.85
C SER A 21 -5.98 18.67 0.66
N GLU A 22 -7.09 19.23 1.17
CA GLU A 22 -7.52 19.04 2.56
C GLU A 22 -7.97 17.59 2.85
N LYS A 23 -8.30 16.82 1.80
CA LYS A 23 -8.74 15.42 1.90
C LYS A 23 -7.59 14.43 2.15
N ARG A 24 -6.35 14.82 1.84
CA ARG A 24 -5.12 14.05 2.03
C ARG A 24 -4.29 14.69 3.16
N PRO A 25 -4.61 14.46 4.45
CA PRO A 25 -3.94 15.13 5.56
C PRO A 25 -2.47 14.69 5.72
N MET A 26 -2.08 13.57 5.11
CA MET A 26 -0.72 13.02 5.08
C MET A 26 -0.32 12.68 3.64
N ASN A 27 0.96 12.37 3.45
CA ASN A 27 1.45 11.81 2.20
C ASN A 27 1.37 10.29 2.33
N GLU A 28 0.52 9.65 1.53
CA GLU A 28 0.35 8.20 1.48
C GLU A 28 1.24 7.56 0.40
N ASP A 29 1.94 8.36 -0.43
CA ASP A 29 2.95 7.89 -1.37
C ASP A 29 4.26 7.48 -0.68
N SER A 30 4.89 6.42 -1.17
CA SER A 30 6.25 5.98 -0.80
C SER A 30 7.10 5.73 -2.05
N PHE A 31 8.43 5.82 -1.93
CA PHE A 31 9.36 5.58 -3.04
C PHE A 31 10.74 5.10 -2.58
N VAL A 32 11.52 4.53 -3.50
CA VAL A 32 12.93 4.14 -3.29
C VAL A 32 13.82 4.56 -4.45
N THR A 33 15.04 4.99 -4.10
CA THR A 33 16.09 5.47 -5.02
C THR A 33 17.43 4.76 -4.76
N ASP A 34 17.41 3.42 -4.67
CA ASP A 34 18.58 2.62 -4.29
C ASP A 34 19.50 2.42 -5.50
N ALA A 35 20.39 3.39 -5.74
CA ALA A 35 21.36 3.34 -6.83
C ALA A 35 22.48 2.30 -6.64
N GLU A 36 22.70 1.80 -5.43
CA GLU A 36 23.68 0.75 -5.13
C GLU A 36 23.20 -0.61 -5.63
N HIS A 37 21.95 -0.96 -5.29
CA HIS A 37 21.27 -2.18 -5.74
C HIS A 37 20.45 -1.96 -7.03
N ARG A 38 20.50 -0.74 -7.57
CA ARG A 38 19.88 -0.30 -8.83
C ARG A 38 18.38 -0.59 -8.94
N ILE A 39 17.68 -0.50 -7.80
CA ILE A 39 16.24 -0.70 -7.68
C ILE A 39 15.55 0.63 -7.35
N PHE A 40 14.54 0.96 -8.15
CA PHE A 40 13.79 2.20 -8.08
C PHE A 40 12.30 1.86 -8.09
N ALA A 41 11.49 2.47 -7.23
CA ALA A 41 10.05 2.27 -7.26
C ALA A 41 9.29 3.45 -6.69
N VAL A 42 8.01 3.56 -7.06
CA VAL A 42 7.01 4.41 -6.39
C VAL A 42 5.76 3.58 -6.09
N ALA A 43 5.08 3.91 -5.00
CA ALA A 43 3.86 3.25 -4.53
C ALA A 43 2.89 4.33 -4.00
N ASP A 44 1.67 4.37 -4.55
CA ASP A 44 0.57 5.27 -4.16
C ASP A 44 -0.29 4.54 -3.12
N GLY A 45 -0.37 5.08 -1.90
CA GLY A 45 -1.06 4.46 -0.79
C GLY A 45 -2.54 4.85 -0.75
N VAL A 46 -3.43 3.86 -0.68
CA VAL A 46 -4.87 4.09 -0.51
C VAL A 46 -5.38 3.44 0.77
N GLY A 47 -6.06 4.23 1.60
CA GLY A 47 -6.61 3.74 2.86
C GLY A 47 -7.49 4.76 3.58
N GLY A 48 -7.99 4.36 4.75
CA GLY A 48 -8.60 5.28 5.71
C GLY A 48 -7.66 5.55 6.87
N ALA A 49 -7.48 6.83 7.24
CA ALA A 49 -6.46 7.28 8.20
C ALA A 49 -5.03 6.90 7.74
N GLU A 50 -4.10 6.60 8.64
CA GLU A 50 -2.68 6.24 8.38
C GLU A 50 -2.48 4.90 7.64
N ALA A 51 -3.50 4.39 6.95
CA ALA A 51 -3.48 3.06 6.36
C ALA A 51 -2.78 3.01 5.00
N GLY A 52 -2.91 4.05 4.15
CA GLY A 52 -2.25 4.10 2.85
C GLY A 52 -0.73 4.21 2.96
N GLU A 53 -0.23 5.10 3.84
CA GLU A 53 1.19 5.25 4.18
C GLU A 53 1.84 3.90 4.59
N VAL A 54 1.18 3.16 5.49
CA VAL A 54 1.68 1.86 5.95
C VAL A 54 1.73 0.84 4.81
N ALA A 55 0.73 0.82 3.91
CA ALA A 55 0.71 -0.08 2.77
C ALA A 55 1.83 0.26 1.76
N SER A 56 1.97 1.52 1.36
CA SER A 56 2.97 1.95 0.37
C SER A 56 4.39 1.77 0.90
N GLN A 57 4.67 2.14 2.15
CA GLN A 57 6.00 1.94 2.75
C GLN A 57 6.33 0.45 2.88
N THR A 58 5.36 -0.40 3.24
CA THR A 58 5.58 -1.86 3.29
C THR A 58 5.94 -2.43 1.92
N ALA A 59 5.28 -1.97 0.86
CA ALA A 59 5.58 -2.41 -0.50
C ALA A 59 7.01 -2.05 -0.92
N ILE A 60 7.44 -0.82 -0.62
CA ILE A 60 8.79 -0.33 -0.89
C ILE A 60 9.84 -1.08 -0.06
N ASP A 61 9.61 -1.27 1.25
CA ASP A 61 10.56 -1.94 2.16
C ASP A 61 10.79 -3.40 1.75
N VAL A 62 9.72 -4.15 1.45
CA VAL A 62 9.81 -5.56 1.04
C VAL A 62 10.53 -5.71 -0.30
N LEU A 63 10.28 -4.80 -1.25
CA LEU A 63 10.98 -4.78 -2.53
C LEU A 63 12.47 -4.46 -2.35
N GLN A 64 12.80 -3.39 -1.62
CA GLN A 64 14.19 -2.96 -1.43
C GLN A 64 15.03 -4.03 -0.72
N GLU A 65 14.48 -4.66 0.33
CA GLU A 65 15.21 -5.68 1.09
C GLU A 65 15.44 -6.96 0.26
N ALA A 66 14.54 -7.31 -0.67
CA ALA A 66 14.76 -8.42 -1.59
C ALA A 66 15.97 -8.19 -2.51
N PHE A 67 16.13 -6.98 -3.04
CA PHE A 67 17.28 -6.62 -3.91
C PHE A 67 18.59 -6.41 -3.12
N ARG A 68 18.54 -5.91 -1.88
CA ARG A 68 19.71 -5.89 -0.97
C ARG A 68 20.25 -7.27 -0.60
N HIS A 69 19.43 -8.30 -0.73
CA HIS A 69 19.77 -9.68 -0.43
C HIS A 69 19.92 -10.55 -1.69
N GLN A 70 20.03 -9.96 -2.89
CA GLN A 70 20.37 -10.71 -4.09
C GLN A 70 21.79 -11.26 -3.98
N LEU A 71 21.96 -12.58 -4.07
CA LEU A 71 23.18 -13.25 -3.61
C LEU A 71 24.21 -13.55 -4.71
N GLY A 72 23.88 -13.30 -5.99
CA GLY A 72 24.90 -13.18 -7.02
C GLY A 72 24.44 -13.26 -8.48
N ASP A 73 25.44 -13.37 -9.35
CA ASP A 73 25.32 -13.56 -10.81
C ASP A 73 24.64 -14.90 -11.15
N GLY A 74 23.30 -14.94 -11.08
CA GLY A 74 22.53 -16.13 -11.45
C GLY A 74 21.07 -16.14 -11.00
N ASP A 75 20.68 -15.29 -10.04
CA ASP A 75 19.28 -15.12 -9.66
C ASP A 75 18.50 -14.50 -10.82
N ASP A 76 17.34 -15.07 -11.18
CA ASP A 76 16.48 -14.48 -12.21
C ASP A 76 15.81 -13.20 -11.64
N VAL A 77 16.11 -12.08 -12.28
CA VAL A 77 15.64 -10.75 -11.87
C VAL A 77 14.13 -10.61 -12.07
N GLU A 78 13.55 -11.30 -13.06
CA GLU A 78 12.10 -11.29 -13.27
C GLU A 78 11.39 -12.05 -12.13
N ASP A 79 11.87 -13.26 -11.79
CA ASP A 79 11.36 -14.01 -10.64
C ASP A 79 11.53 -13.24 -9.32
N LEU A 80 12.69 -12.61 -9.08
CA LEU A 80 12.95 -11.84 -7.86
C LEU A 80 12.01 -10.62 -7.73
N MET A 81 11.79 -9.89 -8.83
CA MET A 81 10.86 -8.77 -8.88
C MET A 81 9.41 -9.23 -8.65
N GLU A 82 8.96 -10.30 -9.34
CA GLU A 82 7.61 -10.81 -9.18
C GLU A 82 7.37 -11.34 -7.75
N LEU A 83 8.27 -12.19 -7.23
CA LEU A 83 8.14 -12.78 -5.89
C LEU A 83 8.20 -11.72 -4.78
N SER A 84 9.00 -10.66 -4.92
CA SER A 84 9.05 -9.57 -3.95
C SER A 84 7.75 -8.75 -3.95
N ILE A 85 7.16 -8.46 -5.11
CA ILE A 85 5.86 -7.79 -5.22
C ILE A 85 4.72 -8.68 -4.68
N GLN A 86 4.72 -9.99 -4.98
CA GLN A 86 3.75 -10.95 -4.41
C GLN A 86 3.90 -11.09 -2.88
N ARG A 87 5.13 -10.99 -2.36
CA ARG A 87 5.40 -10.99 -0.91
C ARG A 87 4.94 -9.69 -0.25
N ALA A 88 5.09 -8.55 -0.92
CA ALA A 88 4.52 -7.27 -0.49
C ALA A 88 2.99 -7.36 -0.40
N ASN A 89 2.32 -7.88 -1.44
CA ASN A 89 0.88 -8.14 -1.43
C ASN A 89 0.46 -8.98 -0.22
N SER A 90 1.10 -10.14 -0.03
CA SER A 90 0.80 -11.06 1.07
C SER A 90 0.94 -10.38 2.45
N SER A 91 1.99 -9.59 2.63
CA SER A 91 2.28 -8.88 3.89
C SER A 91 1.23 -7.81 4.20
N ILE A 92 0.87 -7.00 3.19
CA ILE A 92 -0.14 -5.94 3.31
C ILE A 92 -1.53 -6.57 3.55
N HIS A 93 -1.88 -7.62 2.80
CA HIS A 93 -3.15 -8.34 2.96
C HIS A 93 -3.30 -8.95 4.36
N GLN A 94 -2.25 -9.60 4.88
CA GLN A 94 -2.25 -10.17 6.22
C GLN A 94 -2.45 -9.09 7.29
N MET A 95 -1.71 -7.97 7.22
CA MET A 95 -1.86 -6.87 8.16
C MET A 95 -3.26 -6.23 8.10
N ALA A 96 -3.87 -6.12 6.91
CA ALA A 96 -5.24 -5.63 6.74
C ALA A 96 -6.28 -6.57 7.39
N ALA A 97 -6.07 -7.88 7.30
CA ALA A 97 -6.93 -8.89 7.92
C ALA A 97 -6.78 -8.95 9.45
N GLU A 98 -5.56 -8.78 9.99
CA GLU A 98 -5.27 -8.85 11.42
C GLU A 98 -5.64 -7.58 12.21
N HIS A 99 -5.75 -6.43 11.53
CA HIS A 99 -5.94 -5.13 12.17
C HIS A 99 -7.14 -4.37 11.59
N PRO A 100 -8.27 -4.24 12.32
CA PRO A 100 -9.45 -3.51 11.84
C PRO A 100 -9.18 -2.07 11.38
N ARG A 101 -8.16 -1.40 11.95
CA ARG A 101 -7.69 -0.05 11.54
C ARG A 101 -7.17 -0.02 10.09
N PHE A 102 -6.63 -1.13 9.60
CA PHE A 102 -6.00 -1.28 8.29
C PHE A 102 -6.84 -2.10 7.29
N SER A 103 -8.10 -2.42 7.65
CA SER A 103 -9.00 -3.28 6.87
C SER A 103 -9.35 -2.82 5.44
N MET A 104 -8.92 -1.62 5.05
CA MET A 104 -9.10 -1.03 3.72
C MET A 104 -7.77 -0.56 3.11
N MET A 105 -6.62 -0.98 3.66
CA MET A 105 -5.33 -0.55 3.13
C MET A 105 -4.96 -1.34 1.88
N ALA A 106 -4.54 -0.61 0.86
CA ALA A 106 -3.93 -1.14 -0.34
C ALA A 106 -2.94 -0.12 -0.90
N THR A 107 -2.14 -0.52 -1.88
CA THR A 107 -1.23 0.41 -2.56
C THR A 107 -0.95 -0.03 -4.00
N THR A 108 -0.61 0.90 -4.87
CA THR A 108 0.01 0.57 -6.16
C THR A 108 1.48 0.18 -5.95
N ILE A 109 2.11 -0.36 -6.98
CA ILE A 109 3.57 -0.30 -7.13
C ILE A 109 3.93 -0.20 -8.60
N VAL A 110 4.93 0.62 -8.91
CA VAL A 110 5.69 0.46 -10.15
C VAL A 110 7.18 0.49 -9.82
N ALA A 111 7.89 -0.52 -10.28
CA ALA A 111 9.29 -0.78 -9.95
C ALA A 111 10.14 -0.92 -11.22
N LEU A 112 11.41 -0.55 -11.10
CA LEU A 112 12.44 -0.58 -12.14
C LEU A 112 13.75 -1.08 -11.53
N HIS A 113 14.25 -2.20 -12.03
CA HIS A 113 15.60 -2.67 -11.77
C HIS A 113 16.47 -2.52 -13.02
N LEU A 114 17.72 -2.06 -12.87
CA LEU A 114 18.66 -1.84 -13.98
C LEU A 114 19.92 -2.73 -13.87
N ASP A 115 20.07 -3.75 -14.71
CA ASP A 115 21.33 -4.51 -14.79
C ASP A 115 21.74 -4.87 -16.22
N ARG A 116 23.06 -4.90 -16.47
CA ARG A 116 23.71 -5.33 -17.73
C ARG A 116 23.14 -4.72 -19.02
N GLY A 117 22.60 -3.50 -18.96
CA GLY A 117 21.96 -2.86 -20.11
C GLY A 117 20.50 -3.25 -20.32
N LYS A 118 19.85 -3.85 -19.33
CA LYS A 118 18.41 -4.16 -19.30
C LYS A 118 17.70 -3.40 -18.18
N ALA A 119 16.42 -3.13 -18.41
CA ALA A 119 15.48 -2.64 -17.43
C ALA A 119 14.40 -3.70 -17.23
N THR A 120 14.25 -4.19 -16.00
CA THR A 120 13.17 -5.09 -15.60
C THR A 120 12.15 -4.27 -14.81
N ILE A 121 10.89 -4.34 -15.23
CA ILE A 121 9.78 -3.53 -14.74
C ILE A 121 8.73 -4.47 -14.15
N GLY A 122 8.30 -4.17 -12.92
CA GLY A 122 7.15 -4.82 -12.27
C GLY A 122 6.09 -3.77 -11.92
N HIS A 123 4.81 -4.08 -12.18
CA HIS A 123 3.73 -3.10 -12.09
C HIS A 123 2.41 -3.67 -11.56
N VAL A 124 1.79 -2.98 -10.61
CA VAL A 124 0.42 -3.17 -10.13
C VAL A 124 -0.22 -1.81 -9.82
N GLY A 125 -1.35 -1.48 -10.46
CA GLY A 125 -2.11 -0.24 -10.19
C GLY A 125 -2.10 0.74 -11.36
N ASP A 126 -2.22 2.04 -11.07
CA ASP A 126 -2.24 3.13 -12.06
C ASP A 126 -1.10 4.15 -11.89
N SER A 127 -0.14 3.86 -11.01
CA SER A 127 1.18 4.52 -11.02
C SER A 127 1.99 4.06 -12.23
N ARG A 128 2.71 4.98 -12.88
CA ARG A 128 3.24 4.77 -14.23
C ARG A 128 4.75 4.81 -14.31
N LEU A 129 5.28 4.04 -15.26
CA LEU A 129 6.66 4.16 -15.71
C LEU A 129 6.69 4.61 -17.17
N TYR A 130 7.41 5.70 -17.42
CA TYR A 130 7.73 6.21 -18.74
C TYR A 130 9.24 6.09 -19.00
N ARG A 131 9.60 5.83 -20.24
CA ARG A 131 10.97 5.88 -20.74
C ARG A 131 11.08 6.94 -21.84
N VAL A 132 12.15 7.73 -21.78
CA VAL A 132 12.63 8.55 -22.89
C VAL A 132 13.87 7.88 -23.46
N SER A 133 13.80 7.48 -24.73
CA SER A 133 14.95 6.96 -25.47
C SER A 133 15.92 8.08 -25.86
N PRO A 134 17.19 7.78 -26.20
CA PRO A 134 18.19 8.82 -26.52
C PRO A 134 17.83 9.75 -27.69
N ASP A 135 16.89 9.36 -28.55
CA ASP A 135 16.33 10.17 -29.65
C ASP A 135 15.11 11.04 -29.24
N GLY A 136 14.74 11.05 -27.95
CA GLY A 136 13.71 11.93 -27.39
C GLY A 136 12.27 11.42 -27.49
N GLN A 137 12.05 10.15 -27.85
CA GLN A 137 10.70 9.56 -27.85
C GLN A 137 10.26 9.19 -26.43
N LEU A 138 9.11 9.71 -25.99
CA LEU A 138 8.47 9.30 -24.74
C LEU A 138 7.60 8.06 -25.00
N ILE A 139 7.88 6.98 -24.26
CA ILE A 139 7.16 5.72 -24.31
C ILE A 139 6.65 5.42 -22.90
N ARG A 140 5.32 5.28 -22.74
CA ARG A 140 4.74 4.74 -21.50
C ARG A 140 4.91 3.23 -21.51
N GLU A 141 5.66 2.69 -20.54
CA GLU A 141 6.00 1.27 -20.52
C GLU A 141 4.93 0.42 -19.83
N THR A 142 4.17 1.00 -18.90
CA THR A 142 3.04 0.39 -18.19
C THR A 142 1.67 0.77 -18.78
N ALA A 143 0.64 0.04 -18.38
CA ALA A 143 -0.76 0.33 -18.69
C ALA A 143 -1.60 0.21 -17.42
N ASP A 144 -2.32 1.27 -17.08
CA ASP A 144 -3.03 1.40 -15.82
C ASP A 144 -4.01 0.24 -15.58
N HIS A 145 -3.97 -0.32 -14.37
CA HIS A 145 -4.95 -1.27 -13.85
C HIS A 145 -6.14 -0.52 -13.28
N SER A 146 -6.90 0.13 -14.16
CA SER A 146 -8.18 0.76 -13.83
C SER A 146 -9.33 0.00 -14.49
N ILE A 147 -10.53 0.07 -13.89
CA ILE A 147 -11.74 -0.58 -14.42
C ILE A 147 -12.01 -0.15 -15.88
N VAL A 148 -11.71 1.09 -16.24
CA VAL A 148 -11.98 1.59 -17.61
C VAL A 148 -10.97 1.04 -18.62
N GLU A 149 -9.70 0.91 -18.24
CA GLU A 149 -8.67 0.30 -19.10
C GLU A 149 -8.90 -1.20 -19.27
N GLU A 150 -9.44 -1.90 -18.25
CA GLU A 150 -9.89 -3.29 -18.39
C GLU A 150 -11.08 -3.45 -19.34
N GLU A 151 -12.08 -2.56 -19.26
CA GLU A 151 -13.20 -2.53 -20.21
C GLU A 151 -12.74 -2.22 -21.65
N VAL A 152 -11.74 -1.36 -21.83
CA VAL A 152 -11.10 -1.10 -23.13
C VAL A 152 -10.35 -2.33 -23.63
N ARG A 153 -9.50 -2.94 -22.78
CA ARG A 153 -8.73 -4.16 -23.09
C ARG A 153 -9.62 -5.33 -23.48
N ALA A 154 -10.80 -5.43 -22.87
CA ALA A 154 -11.81 -6.43 -23.19
C ALA A 154 -12.72 -6.07 -24.38
N GLY A 155 -12.47 -4.95 -25.07
CA GLY A 155 -13.22 -4.50 -26.25
C GLY A 155 -14.65 -4.04 -25.95
N ARG A 156 -14.98 -3.73 -24.69
CA ARG A 156 -16.30 -3.28 -24.24
C ARG A 156 -16.43 -1.75 -24.19
N MET A 157 -15.31 -1.03 -24.18
CA MET A 157 -15.20 0.43 -24.19
C MET A 157 -14.13 0.88 -25.21
N THR A 158 -14.20 2.11 -25.73
CA THR A 158 -13.12 2.70 -26.54
C THR A 158 -12.21 3.60 -25.69
N PRO A 159 -10.93 3.81 -26.06
CA PRO A 159 -10.02 4.69 -25.31
C PRO A 159 -10.57 6.11 -25.09
N GLU A 160 -11.28 6.66 -26.09
CA GLU A 160 -11.89 7.99 -26.01
C GLU A 160 -13.04 8.03 -24.99
N GLN A 161 -13.76 6.92 -24.82
CA GLN A 161 -14.80 6.78 -23.80
C GLN A 161 -14.18 6.66 -22.40
N ALA A 162 -13.12 5.85 -22.25
CA ALA A 162 -12.40 5.66 -20.99
C ALA A 162 -11.83 6.98 -20.44
N ALA A 163 -11.19 7.78 -21.29
CA ALA A 163 -10.59 9.07 -20.92
C ALA A 163 -11.58 10.08 -20.28
N HIS A 164 -12.87 9.95 -20.60
CA HIS A 164 -13.97 10.80 -20.12
C HIS A 164 -14.90 10.09 -19.14
N HIS A 165 -14.64 8.83 -18.79
CA HIS A 165 -15.53 8.04 -17.95
C HIS A 165 -15.45 8.47 -16.48
N PRO A 166 -16.58 8.60 -15.74
CA PRO A 166 -16.57 9.04 -14.34
C PRO A 166 -15.73 8.15 -13.41
N SER A 167 -15.62 6.85 -13.73
CA SER A 167 -14.86 5.87 -12.95
C SER A 167 -13.43 5.63 -13.48
N LYS A 168 -12.88 6.53 -14.29
CA LYS A 168 -11.54 6.34 -14.89
C LYS A 168 -10.39 6.27 -13.88
N ASN A 169 -10.62 6.76 -12.67
CA ASN A 169 -9.69 6.75 -11.54
C ASN A 169 -9.95 5.57 -10.58
N VAL A 170 -10.82 4.61 -10.94
CA VAL A 170 -11.10 3.46 -10.06
C VAL A 170 -10.13 2.35 -10.42
N ILE A 171 -9.13 2.18 -9.55
CA ILE A 171 -8.15 1.10 -9.61
C ILE A 171 -8.87 -0.24 -9.54
N SER A 172 -8.52 -1.16 -10.45
CA SER A 172 -9.01 -2.55 -10.49
C SER A 172 -8.06 -3.53 -9.83
N ARG A 173 -6.76 -3.23 -9.74
CA ARG A 173 -5.73 -4.08 -9.14
C ARG A 173 -4.79 -3.28 -8.25
N ALA A 174 -4.64 -3.68 -6.99
CA ALA A 174 -3.75 -3.04 -6.00
C ALA A 174 -3.18 -4.09 -5.04
N LEU A 175 -2.00 -3.84 -4.47
CA LEU A 175 -1.40 -4.71 -3.45
C LEU A 175 -2.21 -4.64 -2.15
N GLY A 176 -2.43 -5.79 -1.51
CA GLY A 176 -3.14 -5.94 -0.23
C GLY A 176 -4.66 -6.09 -0.36
N ALA A 177 -5.25 -5.65 -1.49
CA ALA A 177 -6.70 -5.69 -1.71
C ALA A 177 -7.26 -7.11 -1.80
N GLU A 178 -6.48 -8.05 -2.36
CA GLU A 178 -6.82 -9.48 -2.47
C GLU A 178 -5.65 -10.36 -1.98
N GLU A 179 -5.95 -11.62 -1.64
CA GLU A 179 -4.95 -12.59 -1.13
C GLU A 179 -3.80 -12.83 -2.13
N SER A 180 -4.12 -12.80 -3.43
CA SER A 180 -3.19 -12.92 -4.54
C SER A 180 -3.32 -11.73 -5.49
N VAL A 181 -2.22 -11.33 -6.12
CA VAL A 181 -2.20 -10.27 -7.13
C VAL A 181 -1.44 -10.73 -8.37
N GLU A 182 -1.96 -10.38 -9.55
CA GLU A 182 -1.27 -10.55 -10.83
C GLU A 182 -0.29 -9.38 -11.03
N VAL A 183 0.99 -9.66 -11.27
CA VAL A 183 2.02 -8.63 -11.47
C VAL A 183 2.29 -8.49 -12.96
N ASP A 184 2.16 -7.28 -13.51
CA ASP A 184 2.54 -7.04 -14.90
C ASP A 184 4.06 -6.89 -14.98
N MET A 185 4.72 -7.87 -15.59
CA MET A 185 6.17 -7.95 -15.74
C MET A 185 6.64 -7.61 -17.16
N LYS A 186 7.75 -6.87 -17.28
CA LYS A 186 8.31 -6.46 -18.59
C LYS A 186 9.81 -6.20 -18.50
N THR A 187 10.60 -6.86 -19.36
CA THR A 187 12.03 -6.55 -19.53
C THR A 187 12.30 -5.94 -20.90
N ILE A 188 13.12 -4.89 -20.92
CA ILE A 188 13.54 -4.16 -22.14
C ILE A 188 15.06 -3.92 -22.14
N GLU A 189 15.65 -3.79 -23.33
CA GLU A 189 17.03 -3.32 -23.48
C GLU A 189 17.12 -1.80 -23.25
N VAL A 190 18.26 -1.32 -22.76
CA VAL A 190 18.50 0.06 -22.31
C VAL A 190 19.74 0.63 -22.95
N GLU A 191 19.58 1.77 -23.63
CA GLU A 191 20.67 2.49 -24.29
C GLU A 191 21.24 3.60 -23.40
N GLU A 192 22.51 3.95 -23.61
CA GLU A 192 23.16 5.08 -22.94
C GLU A 192 22.55 6.42 -23.38
N GLY A 193 22.06 7.19 -22.41
CA GLY A 193 21.26 8.41 -22.59
C GLY A 193 19.77 8.21 -22.26
N THR A 194 19.33 6.97 -22.00
CA THR A 194 17.94 6.68 -21.61
C THR A 194 17.61 7.35 -20.26
N ARG A 195 16.46 8.03 -20.19
CA ARG A 195 15.91 8.65 -18.97
C ARG A 195 14.56 8.01 -18.66
N PHE A 196 14.39 7.50 -17.45
CA PHE A 196 13.14 6.94 -16.94
C PHE A 196 12.45 7.93 -16.01
N LEU A 197 11.11 7.89 -15.97
CA LEU A 197 10.27 8.53 -14.97
C LEU A 197 9.32 7.47 -14.40
N LEU A 198 9.41 7.23 -13.09
CA LEU A 198 8.40 6.53 -12.32
C LEU A 198 7.57 7.58 -11.58
N CYS A 199 6.24 7.54 -11.63
CA CYS A 199 5.40 8.51 -10.94
C CYS A 199 4.05 7.96 -10.49
N THR A 200 3.54 8.52 -9.39
CA THR A 200 2.17 8.28 -8.90
C THR A 200 1.17 9.10 -9.69
N ASP A 201 -0.13 8.82 -9.50
CA ASP A 201 -1.16 9.42 -10.34
C ASP A 201 -1.21 10.96 -10.19
N GLY A 202 -0.83 11.49 -9.02
CA GLY A 202 -0.81 12.91 -8.73
C GLY A 202 0.06 13.74 -9.66
N ILE A 203 1.09 13.14 -10.28
CA ILE A 203 1.85 13.80 -11.36
C ILE A 203 1.03 13.82 -12.65
N THR A 204 0.55 12.65 -13.10
CA THR A 204 -0.07 12.50 -14.43
C THR A 204 -1.50 13.04 -14.52
N ARG A 205 -2.16 13.25 -13.38
CA ARG A 205 -3.42 14.00 -13.24
C ARG A 205 -3.26 15.47 -13.62
N HIS A 206 -2.14 16.09 -13.25
CA HIS A 206 -1.90 17.51 -13.44
C HIS A 206 -1.02 17.80 -14.67
N ILE A 207 -0.11 16.89 -15.05
CA ILE A 207 0.84 17.06 -16.16
C ILE A 207 0.57 16.00 -17.25
N PRO A 208 0.09 16.38 -18.44
CA PRO A 208 -0.15 15.45 -19.53
C PRO A 208 1.16 14.95 -20.17
N ASP A 209 1.12 13.77 -20.79
CA ASP A 209 2.26 13.12 -21.46
C ASP A 209 3.04 14.04 -22.43
N SER A 210 2.37 14.98 -23.11
CA SER A 210 3.01 15.96 -23.99
C SER A 210 3.92 16.95 -23.27
N GLU A 211 3.55 17.34 -22.04
CA GLU A 211 4.37 18.19 -21.16
C GLU A 211 5.43 17.37 -20.42
N LEU A 212 5.11 16.13 -19.99
CA LEU A 212 6.09 15.20 -19.45
C LEU A 212 7.23 14.97 -20.44
N ARG A 213 6.91 14.77 -21.73
CA ARG A 213 7.94 14.67 -22.78
C ARG A 213 8.81 15.92 -22.84
N GLN A 214 8.23 17.12 -22.88
CA GLN A 214 8.99 18.37 -22.96
C GLN A 214 9.93 18.57 -21.75
N LEU A 215 9.46 18.23 -20.55
CA LEU A 215 10.26 18.25 -19.33
C LEU A 215 11.41 17.24 -19.40
N LEU A 216 11.10 15.98 -19.70
CA LEU A 216 12.07 14.87 -19.74
C LEU A 216 13.02 14.91 -20.93
N THR A 217 12.74 15.65 -22.01
CA THR A 217 13.69 15.90 -23.11
C THR A 217 14.39 17.25 -22.99
N SER A 218 14.23 17.98 -21.88
CA SER A 218 14.94 19.24 -21.66
C SER A 218 16.39 18.99 -21.24
N ALA A 219 17.27 19.93 -21.61
CA ALA A 219 18.69 19.95 -21.21
C ALA A 219 18.89 20.45 -19.76
N GLN A 220 17.94 20.12 -18.88
CA GLN A 220 17.99 20.45 -17.45
C GLN A 220 18.39 19.22 -16.64
N GLU A 221 19.02 19.46 -15.50
CA GLU A 221 19.31 18.44 -14.49
C GLU A 221 18.03 17.83 -13.94
N ALA A 222 18.07 16.54 -13.58
CA ALA A 222 16.90 15.79 -13.12
C ALA A 222 16.21 16.43 -11.89
N ASP A 223 16.96 17.00 -10.94
CA ASP A 223 16.40 17.73 -9.79
C ASP A 223 15.57 18.95 -10.20
N ALA A 224 16.02 19.71 -11.21
CA ALA A 224 15.31 20.89 -11.71
C ALA A 224 14.03 20.51 -12.48
N ILE A 225 14.01 19.32 -13.09
CA ILE A 225 12.82 18.74 -13.72
C ILE A 225 11.82 18.30 -12.64
N CYS A 226 12.29 17.64 -11.58
CA CYS A 226 11.46 17.26 -10.42
C CYS A 226 10.79 18.48 -9.76
N GLU A 227 11.53 19.57 -9.50
CA GLU A 227 10.95 20.78 -8.91
C GLU A 227 9.91 21.41 -9.85
N GLN A 228 10.15 21.48 -11.16
CA GLN A 228 9.15 21.96 -12.12
C GLN A 228 7.91 21.06 -12.24
N MET A 229 8.04 19.75 -12.04
CA MET A 229 6.87 18.87 -11.95
C MET A 229 6.03 19.23 -10.72
N LYS A 230 6.67 19.42 -9.56
CA LYS A 230 6.00 19.86 -8.33
C LYS A 230 5.33 21.23 -8.49
N GLU A 231 6.05 22.23 -8.99
CA GLU A 231 5.53 23.58 -9.26
C GLU A 231 4.27 23.52 -10.14
N ARG A 232 4.32 22.81 -11.28
CA ARG A 232 3.16 22.67 -12.19
C ARG A 232 1.98 21.95 -11.53
N CYS A 233 2.22 20.96 -10.68
CA CYS A 233 1.14 20.31 -9.93
C CYS A 233 0.50 21.29 -8.95
N TYR A 234 1.29 22.07 -8.22
CA TYR A 234 0.81 23.10 -7.28
C TYR A 234 0.02 24.22 -7.97
N GLU A 235 0.52 24.74 -9.10
CA GLU A 235 -0.20 25.73 -9.92
C GLU A 235 -1.56 25.21 -10.43
N ARG A 236 -1.67 23.89 -10.63
CA ARG A 236 -2.88 23.21 -11.09
C ARG A 236 -3.75 22.65 -9.95
N GLY A 237 -3.40 22.95 -8.70
CA GLY A 237 -4.21 22.69 -7.51
C GLY A 237 -3.74 21.54 -6.61
N ALA A 238 -2.80 20.69 -7.06
CA ALA A 238 -2.26 19.54 -6.32
C ALA A 238 -3.33 18.80 -5.48
N GLU A 239 -4.35 18.29 -6.18
CA GLU A 239 -5.55 17.70 -5.56
C GLU A 239 -5.31 16.36 -4.86
N ASP A 240 -4.13 15.78 -5.03
CA ASP A 240 -3.68 14.54 -4.40
C ASP A 240 -2.19 14.61 -3.98
N ASN A 241 -1.71 13.57 -3.32
CA ASN A 241 -0.28 13.32 -3.12
C ASN A 241 0.42 13.20 -4.49
N LEU A 242 1.69 13.58 -4.56
CA LEU A 242 2.46 13.54 -5.81
C LEU A 242 3.86 13.03 -5.56
N THR A 243 4.29 12.05 -6.37
CA THR A 243 5.63 11.48 -6.29
C THR A 243 6.17 11.18 -7.69
N ALA A 244 7.43 11.53 -7.91
CA ALA A 244 8.19 11.27 -9.12
C ALA A 244 9.63 10.85 -8.78
N VAL A 245 10.13 9.83 -9.46
CA VAL A 245 11.53 9.40 -9.46
C VAL A 245 12.04 9.40 -10.90
N ILE A 246 13.08 10.19 -11.17
CA ILE A 246 13.77 10.23 -12.46
C ILE A 246 15.06 9.43 -12.34
N VAL A 247 15.29 8.51 -13.27
CA VAL A 247 16.50 7.67 -13.32
C VAL A 247 17.17 7.84 -14.68
N GLU A 248 18.43 8.25 -14.71
CA GLU A 248 19.21 8.46 -15.93
C GLU A 248 20.30 7.41 -16.05
N VAL A 249 20.48 6.87 -17.27
CA VAL A 249 21.48 5.84 -17.56
C VAL A 249 22.56 6.41 -18.49
N GLY A 250 23.77 6.59 -17.97
CA GLY A 250 24.91 7.14 -18.69
C GLY A 250 24.96 8.68 -18.66
N GLU A 251 25.54 9.27 -19.70
CA GLU A 251 25.50 10.73 -19.91
C GLU A 251 24.30 11.11 -20.81
N PRO A 252 23.53 12.15 -20.46
CA PRO A 252 22.37 12.59 -21.26
C PRO A 252 22.80 13.16 -22.62
N LYS A 253 22.16 12.72 -23.70
CA LYS A 253 22.46 13.11 -25.10
C LYS A 253 21.44 14.05 -25.74
N TYR A 254 20.54 14.61 -24.94
CA TYR A 254 19.48 15.51 -25.40
C TYR A 254 20.05 16.89 -25.79
N GLU A 255 20.57 17.00 -27.03
CA GLU A 255 20.81 18.31 -27.64
C GLU A 255 19.48 19.06 -27.79
N ALA A 256 19.48 20.35 -27.46
CA ALA A 256 18.29 21.20 -27.41
C ALA A 256 17.71 21.49 -28.81
N THR A 257 17.06 20.48 -29.38
CA THR A 257 16.43 20.50 -30.71
C THR A 257 14.93 20.73 -30.59
N PHE A 258 14.56 21.99 -30.43
CA PHE A 258 13.22 22.47 -30.80
C PHE A 258 13.35 23.43 -31.98
N ASP A 259 12.82 23.04 -33.13
CA ASP A 259 12.68 23.92 -34.29
C ASP A 259 11.80 25.12 -33.92
N VAL A 260 12.40 26.31 -33.88
CA VAL A 260 11.68 27.57 -33.61
C VAL A 260 10.91 28.07 -34.87
N GLU A 261 10.97 27.32 -35.98
CA GLU A 261 10.35 27.69 -37.27
C GLU A 261 8.85 27.37 -37.39
N ARG A 262 8.00 27.93 -36.49
CA ARG A 262 6.66 28.42 -36.90
C ARG A 262 5.96 29.46 -36.01
N THR A 263 6.69 30.41 -35.42
CA THR A 263 6.05 31.63 -34.87
C THR A 263 6.79 32.92 -35.26
N GLN A 264 6.96 33.12 -36.57
CA GLN A 264 7.27 34.44 -37.15
C GLN A 264 6.28 34.77 -38.26
N ASP A 265 5.06 35.16 -37.88
CA ASP A 265 4.20 36.04 -38.68
C ASP A 265 2.99 36.49 -37.85
N LEU A 266 3.18 37.51 -37.01
CA LEU A 266 2.11 38.31 -36.37
C LEU A 266 2.63 39.57 -35.64
N SER A 267 3.92 39.93 -35.76
CA SER A 267 4.55 41.09 -35.11
C SER A 267 4.35 42.43 -35.85
N ASN A 268 3.22 42.60 -36.56
CA ASN A 268 2.87 43.84 -37.26
C ASN A 268 1.35 44.10 -37.27
N ALA A 269 0.77 44.32 -36.08
CA ALA A 269 -0.55 44.93 -35.94
C ALA A 269 -0.55 45.88 -34.72
N THR A 270 -0.70 47.18 -34.99
CA THR A 270 -0.70 48.27 -34.00
C THR A 270 -1.82 48.11 -32.97
N ALA A 271 -1.50 48.27 -31.69
CA ALA A 271 -2.45 48.16 -30.59
C ALA A 271 -3.46 49.34 -30.53
N PRO A 272 -4.75 49.07 -30.24
CA PRO A 272 -5.66 50.05 -29.66
C PRO A 272 -5.91 49.80 -28.15
N SER A 273 -6.41 50.83 -27.48
CA SER A 273 -6.53 50.99 -26.02
C SER A 273 -7.37 49.93 -25.28
N ARG A 274 -7.03 49.76 -23.98
CA ARG A 274 -7.81 49.10 -22.92
C ARG A 274 -9.32 49.29 -23.01
N THR A 275 -10.06 48.23 -22.70
CA THR A 275 -11.38 48.29 -22.03
C THR A 275 -11.48 47.07 -21.10
N GLU A 276 -11.86 47.27 -19.85
CA GLU A 276 -12.02 46.19 -18.87
C GLU A 276 -13.34 45.43 -19.10
N THR A 277 -13.31 44.10 -19.10
CA THR A 277 -14.53 43.28 -19.01
C THR A 277 -14.30 42.14 -18.02
N ARG A 278 -14.95 42.26 -16.86
CA ARG A 278 -14.89 41.31 -15.75
C ARG A 278 -15.77 40.09 -16.05
N LEU A 279 -15.16 38.95 -16.35
CA LEU A 279 -15.88 37.68 -16.52
C LEU A 279 -16.09 36.98 -15.16
N THR A 280 -17.31 36.51 -14.93
CA THR A 280 -17.68 35.66 -13.79
C THR A 280 -18.21 34.32 -14.29
N PRO A 281 -17.70 33.17 -13.83
CA PRO A 281 -18.32 31.87 -14.08
C PRO A 281 -19.54 31.64 -13.15
N PRO A 282 -20.61 30.98 -13.63
CA PRO A 282 -21.89 30.94 -12.90
C PRO A 282 -22.13 29.71 -12.00
N SER A 283 -22.87 29.96 -10.92
CA SER A 283 -23.84 29.10 -10.24
C SER A 283 -23.48 27.68 -9.76
N ARG A 284 -23.49 27.54 -8.42
CA ARG A 284 -23.81 26.31 -7.67
C ARG A 284 -25.19 25.77 -8.04
N ILE A 285 -25.41 24.45 -7.91
CA ILE A 285 -26.74 23.85 -7.66
C ILE A 285 -26.63 22.92 -6.45
N ALA A 286 -27.66 22.93 -5.60
CA ALA A 286 -27.70 22.27 -4.29
C ALA A 286 -28.77 21.16 -4.22
N PHE A 287 -28.66 20.31 -3.19
CA PHE A 287 -29.63 19.26 -2.87
C PHE A 287 -30.94 19.85 -2.29
N PRO A 288 -32.12 19.24 -2.56
CA PRO A 288 -33.38 19.65 -1.96
C PRO A 288 -33.66 18.97 -0.61
N GLY A 289 -34.10 19.76 0.37
CA GLY A 289 -34.82 19.30 1.57
C GLY A 289 -36.35 19.44 1.42
N PRO A 290 -37.15 18.95 2.39
CA PRO A 290 -38.60 18.81 2.24
C PRO A 290 -39.45 20.01 2.70
N ASP A 291 -40.75 19.93 2.34
CA ASP A 291 -41.93 20.67 2.82
C ASP A 291 -41.98 22.19 2.57
N SER A 292 -42.87 22.68 1.68
CA SER A 292 -44.30 22.85 2.02
C SER A 292 -45.16 23.25 0.79
N ALA A 293 -46.47 23.02 0.86
CA ALA A 293 -47.45 23.30 -0.20
C ALA A 293 -47.80 24.81 -0.31
N PRO A 294 -48.46 25.31 -1.40
CA PRO A 294 -49.90 25.07 -1.55
C PRO A 294 -50.51 25.08 -2.99
N ALA A 295 -51.81 24.75 -3.02
CA ALA A 295 -52.86 25.25 -3.92
C ALA A 295 -53.00 24.76 -5.39
N THR A 296 -54.23 24.41 -5.71
CA THR A 296 -54.79 23.92 -6.99
C THR A 296 -55.45 25.03 -7.82
N SER A 297 -55.41 24.96 -9.16
CA SER A 297 -56.59 24.64 -10.01
C SER A 297 -56.42 24.98 -11.51
N ALA A 298 -57.14 24.21 -12.37
CA ALA A 298 -57.64 24.52 -13.72
C ALA A 298 -56.65 25.01 -14.82
N ALA A 299 -56.35 24.20 -15.87
CA ALA A 299 -57.05 24.16 -17.19
C ALA A 299 -56.56 25.25 -18.19
N ILE A 300 -56.58 25.15 -19.55
CA ILE A 300 -56.92 24.15 -20.59
C ILE A 300 -56.27 24.68 -21.93
N ALA A 301 -55.88 23.95 -23.00
CA ALA A 301 -55.85 22.54 -23.40
C ALA A 301 -54.83 22.27 -24.57
N ASN A 302 -54.81 21.04 -25.07
CA ASN A 302 -54.35 20.44 -26.35
C ASN A 302 -53.89 21.37 -27.53
N ALA A 303 -52.99 20.98 -28.46
CA ALA A 303 -52.71 19.60 -28.93
C ALA A 303 -51.33 19.36 -29.63
N SER A 304 -50.85 18.11 -29.53
CA SER A 304 -50.20 17.28 -30.58
C SER A 304 -48.84 17.63 -31.21
N ALA A 305 -47.81 16.82 -30.87
CA ALA A 305 -46.96 16.11 -31.84
C ALA A 305 -46.40 14.78 -31.26
N LYS A 306 -46.20 13.75 -32.11
CA LYS A 306 -45.79 12.37 -31.73
C LYS A 306 -44.26 12.22 -31.55
N GLY A 307 -43.81 11.32 -30.66
CA GLY A 307 -42.45 10.77 -30.75
C GLY A 307 -41.94 9.86 -29.61
N ARG A 308 -42.10 8.52 -29.76
CA ARG A 308 -41.23 7.42 -29.23
C ARG A 308 -40.64 7.51 -27.80
N SER A 309 -41.10 6.63 -26.89
CA SER A 309 -40.24 5.62 -26.18
C SER A 309 -40.91 5.00 -24.93
N GLY A 310 -41.78 4.00 -25.11
CA GLY A 310 -42.35 3.22 -24.00
C GLY A 310 -41.38 2.26 -23.31
N ALA A 311 -40.26 1.90 -23.97
CA ALA A 311 -39.35 0.85 -23.50
C ALA A 311 -38.50 1.27 -22.28
N GLY A 312 -37.96 2.49 -22.25
CA GLY A 312 -37.00 2.90 -21.21
C GLY A 312 -37.58 2.90 -19.80
N ARG A 313 -38.84 3.31 -19.62
CA ARG A 313 -39.50 3.28 -18.29
C ARG A 313 -39.91 1.89 -17.85
N ALA A 314 -40.17 0.97 -18.78
CA ALA A 314 -40.41 -0.43 -18.45
C ALA A 314 -39.11 -1.11 -18.02
N PHE A 315 -38.02 -0.86 -18.75
CA PHE A 315 -36.70 -1.42 -18.45
C PHE A 315 -36.13 -0.90 -17.11
N LEU A 316 -36.26 0.41 -16.84
CA LEU A 316 -35.84 1.00 -15.57
C LEU A 316 -36.69 0.47 -14.40
N ARG A 317 -38.00 0.29 -14.58
CA ARG A 317 -38.86 -0.34 -13.55
C ARG A 317 -38.51 -1.82 -13.32
N PHE A 318 -38.14 -2.55 -14.36
CA PHE A 318 -37.68 -3.93 -14.24
C PHE A 318 -36.34 -4.02 -13.48
N PHE A 319 -35.39 -3.13 -13.75
CA PHE A 319 -34.14 -3.06 -13.00
C PHE A 319 -34.33 -2.64 -11.54
N VAL A 320 -35.16 -1.64 -11.26
CA VAL A 320 -35.49 -1.24 -9.87
C VAL A 320 -36.22 -2.37 -9.14
N PHE A 321 -37.09 -3.12 -9.83
CA PHE A 321 -37.76 -4.30 -9.27
C PHE A 321 -36.78 -5.45 -8.98
N LEU A 322 -35.84 -5.73 -9.88
CA LEU A 322 -34.77 -6.70 -9.64
C LEU A 322 -33.83 -6.28 -8.50
N LEU A 323 -33.51 -4.98 -8.38
CA LEU A 323 -32.75 -4.45 -7.26
C LEU A 323 -33.50 -4.63 -5.94
N PHE A 324 -34.81 -4.36 -5.92
CA PHE A 324 -35.66 -4.63 -4.75
C PHE A 324 -35.73 -6.12 -4.40
N ILE A 325 -35.81 -7.01 -5.40
CA ILE A 325 -35.73 -8.48 -5.17
C ILE A 325 -34.35 -8.87 -4.64
N GLY A 326 -33.25 -8.30 -5.16
CA GLY A 326 -31.89 -8.55 -4.69
C GLY A 326 -31.68 -8.11 -3.24
N VAL A 327 -32.14 -6.90 -2.88
CA VAL A 327 -32.10 -6.39 -1.51
C VAL A 327 -33.02 -7.21 -0.58
N ALA A 328 -34.22 -7.57 -1.03
CA ALA A 328 -35.12 -8.43 -0.27
C ALA A 328 -34.55 -9.85 -0.09
N ALA A 329 -33.87 -10.41 -1.10
CA ALA A 329 -33.20 -11.70 -1.02
C ALA A 329 -31.96 -11.65 -0.13
N ALA A 330 -31.18 -10.57 -0.16
CA ALA A 330 -30.06 -10.35 0.75
C ALA A 330 -30.52 -10.14 2.20
N ALA A 331 -31.62 -9.41 2.42
CA ALA A 331 -32.24 -9.25 3.73
C ALA A 331 -32.90 -10.54 4.23
N PHE A 332 -33.49 -11.35 3.33
CA PHE A 332 -34.05 -12.65 3.64
C PHE A 332 -32.96 -13.70 3.92
N TYR A 333 -31.87 -13.70 3.16
CA TYR A 333 -30.70 -14.56 3.40
C TYR A 333 -29.94 -14.15 4.66
N GLY A 334 -29.76 -12.84 4.90
CA GLY A 334 -29.24 -12.30 6.14
C GLY A 334 -30.14 -12.62 7.33
N GLY A 335 -31.46 -12.52 7.15
CA GLY A 335 -32.48 -12.91 8.13
C GLY A 335 -32.50 -14.41 8.41
N MET A 336 -32.35 -15.26 7.39
CA MET A 336 -32.19 -16.72 7.53
C MET A 336 -30.87 -17.07 8.20
N LYS A 337 -29.76 -16.43 7.84
CA LYS A 337 -28.45 -16.63 8.48
C LYS A 337 -28.49 -16.17 9.94
N TYR A 338 -29.15 -15.06 10.23
CA TYR A 338 -29.40 -14.57 11.59
C TYR A 338 -30.34 -15.51 12.37
N GLN A 339 -31.38 -16.06 11.75
CA GLN A 339 -32.24 -17.08 12.35
C GLN A 339 -31.52 -18.42 12.54
N HIS A 340 -30.59 -18.82 11.67
CA HIS A 340 -29.73 -19.98 11.88
C HIS A 340 -28.76 -19.75 13.04
N LEU A 341 -28.08 -18.61 13.09
CA LEU A 341 -27.21 -18.22 14.21
C LEU A 341 -28.01 -18.11 15.52
N ARG A 342 -29.23 -17.58 15.48
CA ARG A 342 -30.13 -17.48 16.62
C ARG A 342 -30.70 -18.84 17.05
N ALA A 343 -31.05 -19.73 16.13
CA ALA A 343 -31.46 -21.10 16.45
C ALA A 343 -30.28 -21.91 17.02
N SER A 344 -29.06 -21.68 16.54
CA SER A 344 -27.83 -22.20 17.17
C SER A 344 -27.57 -21.60 18.56
N ALA A 345 -28.00 -20.37 18.85
CA ALA A 345 -27.92 -19.76 20.18
C ALA A 345 -29.07 -20.14 21.12
N GLU A 346 -30.27 -20.41 20.60
CA GLU A 346 -31.47 -20.79 21.36
C GLU A 346 -31.53 -22.30 21.67
N GLN A 347 -30.68 -23.13 21.05
CA GLN A 347 -30.51 -24.55 21.44
C GLN A 347 -29.46 -24.79 22.55
N SER A 348 -28.69 -23.78 22.96
CA SER A 348 -27.86 -23.84 24.18
C SER A 348 -28.72 -23.68 25.45
N VAL A 349 -29.46 -24.73 25.80
CA VAL A 349 -29.87 -24.97 27.19
C VAL A 349 -28.60 -24.92 28.03
N VAL A 350 -28.57 -24.10 29.08
CA VAL A 350 -27.42 -23.97 29.99
C VAL A 350 -27.37 -25.19 30.92
N PRO A 351 -26.39 -26.10 30.81
CA PRO A 351 -25.87 -26.76 32.00
C PRO A 351 -24.89 -25.79 32.66
N GLN A 352 -24.93 -25.69 33.99
CA GLN A 352 -23.66 -25.53 34.70
C GLN A 352 -23.03 -26.92 34.85
N PRO A 353 -21.81 -27.10 34.34
CA PRO A 353 -20.89 -28.02 35.00
C PRO A 353 -19.47 -27.45 35.04
N THR A 354 -18.94 -27.27 36.26
CA THR A 354 -17.52 -27.40 36.65
C THR A 354 -16.44 -26.57 35.92
N PRO A 355 -15.39 -26.09 36.63
CA PRO A 355 -14.31 -25.34 36.01
C PRO A 355 -13.42 -26.24 35.13
N ASP A 356 -13.69 -26.27 33.82
CA ASP A 356 -12.73 -26.78 32.83
C ASP A 356 -11.68 -25.70 32.51
N ASN A 357 -10.41 -26.08 32.49
CA ASN A 357 -9.26 -25.19 32.62
C ASN A 357 -8.78 -24.62 31.25
N ARG A 358 -9.68 -24.58 30.26
CA ARG A 358 -9.39 -24.33 28.84
C ARG A 358 -10.26 -23.22 28.23
N ALA A 359 -10.26 -22.04 28.84
CA ALA A 359 -10.60 -20.83 28.11
C ALA A 359 -9.69 -20.70 26.86
N PRO A 360 -10.22 -20.32 25.68
CA PRO A 360 -9.41 -20.08 24.48
C PRO A 360 -8.24 -19.14 24.76
N PHE A 361 -7.11 -19.37 24.10
CA PHE A 361 -5.90 -18.57 24.30
C PHE A 361 -6.14 -17.08 24.13
N GLU A 362 -6.90 -16.70 23.09
CA GLU A 362 -7.34 -15.33 22.81
C GLU A 362 -8.09 -14.69 23.98
N GLN A 363 -8.93 -15.44 24.70
CA GLN A 363 -9.67 -14.94 25.87
C GLN A 363 -8.72 -14.66 27.05
N LYS A 364 -7.71 -15.51 27.25
CA LYS A 364 -6.66 -15.28 28.26
C LYS A 364 -5.77 -14.08 27.87
N ARG A 365 -5.46 -13.90 26.59
CA ARG A 365 -4.71 -12.75 26.06
C ARG A 365 -5.49 -11.44 26.23
N ALA A 366 -6.78 -11.43 25.88
CA ALA A 366 -7.66 -10.28 26.05
C ALA A 366 -7.79 -9.86 27.53
N ALA A 367 -7.76 -10.81 28.47
CA ALA A 367 -7.74 -10.51 29.90
C ALA A 367 -6.43 -9.82 30.35
N VAL A 368 -5.28 -10.19 29.78
CA VAL A 368 -3.99 -9.49 29.99
C VAL A 368 -4.03 -8.07 29.40
N ASP A 369 -4.56 -7.93 28.19
CA ASP A 369 -4.61 -6.63 27.49
C ASP A 369 -5.58 -5.64 28.16
N ALA A 370 -6.64 -6.13 28.80
CA ALA A 370 -7.63 -5.29 29.48
C ALA A 370 -7.14 -4.72 30.83
N ASP A 371 -6.42 -5.51 31.63
CA ASP A 371 -5.83 -5.06 32.90
C ASP A 371 -4.61 -5.92 33.28
N PRO A 372 -3.39 -5.54 32.83
CA PRO A 372 -2.20 -6.37 33.03
C PRO A 372 -1.72 -6.37 34.49
N GLN A 373 -1.97 -5.31 35.27
CA GLN A 373 -1.60 -5.27 36.69
C GLN A 373 -2.47 -6.21 37.52
N LYS A 374 -3.79 -6.17 37.31
CA LYS A 374 -4.71 -7.10 37.95
C LYS A 374 -4.42 -8.54 37.54
N TRP A 375 -4.19 -8.79 36.25
CA TRP A 375 -3.87 -10.13 35.75
C TRP A 375 -2.63 -10.71 36.45
N LEU A 376 -1.56 -9.92 36.60
CA LEU A 376 -0.35 -10.33 37.35
C LEU A 376 -0.67 -10.67 38.81
N GLY A 377 -1.45 -9.84 39.50
CA GLY A 377 -1.85 -10.06 40.89
C GLY A 377 -2.71 -11.31 41.11
N GLU A 378 -3.58 -11.64 40.16
CA GLU A 378 -4.52 -12.76 40.27
C GLU A 378 -3.94 -14.11 39.78
N ASN A 379 -3.05 -14.11 38.78
CA ASN A 379 -2.67 -15.35 38.08
C ASN A 379 -1.28 -15.90 38.44
N VAL A 380 -0.32 -15.04 38.82
CA VAL A 380 1.08 -15.47 39.05
C VAL A 380 1.18 -16.41 40.25
N ALA A 381 0.60 -16.04 41.40
CA ALA A 381 0.62 -16.87 42.61
C ALA A 381 -0.11 -18.21 42.42
N VAL A 382 -1.17 -18.21 41.59
CA VAL A 382 -1.94 -19.42 41.25
C VAL A 382 -1.09 -20.38 40.42
N GLN A 383 -0.39 -19.89 39.39
CA GLN A 383 0.50 -20.72 38.59
C GLN A 383 1.69 -21.24 39.41
N PHE A 384 2.27 -20.39 40.28
CA PHE A 384 3.40 -20.78 41.14
C PHE A 384 3.01 -21.93 42.08
N SER A 385 1.84 -21.83 42.72
CA SER A 385 1.25 -22.89 43.55
C SER A 385 0.97 -24.17 42.75
N LYS A 386 0.44 -24.04 41.53
CA LYS A 386 0.13 -25.15 40.62
C LYS A 386 1.37 -25.92 40.16
N GLU A 387 2.48 -25.24 39.88
CA GLU A 387 3.73 -25.87 39.42
C GLU A 387 4.70 -26.20 40.58
N GLY A 388 4.45 -25.71 41.80
CA GLY A 388 5.35 -25.90 42.95
C GLY A 388 6.63 -25.06 42.87
N ILE A 389 6.57 -23.92 42.18
CA ILE A 389 7.71 -23.03 41.89
C ILE A 389 7.61 -21.72 42.67
N THR A 390 8.74 -21.02 42.85
CA THR A 390 8.81 -19.71 43.52
C THR A 390 9.21 -18.57 42.58
N SER A 391 9.58 -18.88 41.33
CA SER A 391 9.96 -17.92 40.29
C SER A 391 9.28 -18.27 38.97
N ALA A 392 8.92 -17.26 38.19
CA ALA A 392 8.42 -17.46 36.83
C ALA A 392 9.49 -18.06 35.91
N ALA A 393 10.77 -17.89 36.25
CA ALA A 393 11.89 -18.47 35.51
C ALA A 393 11.91 -20.01 35.52
N ASP A 394 11.25 -20.63 36.51
CA ASP A 394 11.19 -22.08 36.68
C ASP A 394 9.94 -22.71 36.03
N SER A 395 9.03 -21.89 35.48
CA SER A 395 7.78 -22.38 34.88
C SER A 395 8.03 -23.13 33.57
N LYS A 396 7.26 -24.19 33.35
CA LYS A 396 7.27 -25.00 32.12
C LYS A 396 6.09 -24.69 31.20
N ASP A 397 5.13 -23.90 31.66
CA ASP A 397 3.90 -23.56 30.92
C ASP A 397 4.20 -22.42 29.92
N SER A 398 4.38 -22.81 28.65
CA SER A 398 4.71 -21.90 27.55
C SER A 398 3.68 -20.79 27.35
N GLN A 399 2.39 -21.10 27.53
CA GLN A 399 1.27 -20.17 27.43
C GLN A 399 1.24 -19.19 28.60
N PHE A 400 1.51 -19.65 29.83
CA PHE A 400 1.65 -18.78 31.00
C PHE A 400 2.82 -17.80 30.83
N LEU A 401 4.00 -18.29 30.41
CA LEU A 401 5.19 -17.46 30.21
C LEU A 401 4.98 -16.35 29.17
N TYR A 402 4.23 -16.63 28.10
CA TYR A 402 3.82 -15.59 27.14
C TYR A 402 2.92 -14.53 27.78
N LEU A 403 1.85 -14.94 28.47
CA LEU A 403 0.89 -14.03 29.08
C LEU A 403 1.53 -13.18 30.18
N TYR A 404 2.43 -13.79 30.96
CA TYR A 404 3.26 -13.13 31.96
C TYR A 404 4.21 -12.10 31.33
N GLY A 405 4.96 -12.48 30.28
CA GLY A 405 5.81 -11.56 29.52
C GLY A 405 5.04 -10.40 28.90
N ARG A 406 3.85 -10.66 28.37
CA ARG A 406 2.95 -9.64 27.80
C ARG A 406 2.45 -8.66 28.86
N ALA A 407 2.05 -9.15 30.03
CA ALA A 407 1.63 -8.30 31.14
C ALA A 407 2.80 -7.43 31.66
N LEU A 408 4.01 -7.99 31.78
CA LEU A 408 5.23 -7.25 32.13
C LEU A 408 5.57 -6.17 31.08
N MET A 409 5.47 -6.50 29.79
CA MET A 409 5.71 -5.55 28.69
C MET A 409 4.71 -4.38 28.71
N LEU A 410 3.43 -4.65 28.97
CA LEU A 410 2.38 -3.63 29.05
C LEU A 410 2.50 -2.75 30.32
N THR A 411 3.09 -3.29 31.40
CA THR A 411 3.34 -2.55 32.64
C THR A 411 4.71 -1.87 32.69
N GLY A 412 5.49 -1.92 31.60
CA GLY A 412 6.77 -1.22 31.46
C GLY A 412 8.01 -1.99 31.92
N ASN A 413 7.86 -3.23 32.40
CA ASN A 413 8.98 -4.08 32.80
C ASN A 413 9.49 -4.92 31.60
N HIS A 414 10.15 -4.25 30.66
CA HIS A 414 10.58 -4.87 29.40
C HIS A 414 11.72 -5.88 29.55
N ARG A 415 12.56 -5.76 30.59
CA ARG A 415 13.67 -6.68 30.89
C ARG A 415 13.13 -8.07 31.27
N ASP A 416 12.23 -8.11 32.24
CA ASP A 416 11.67 -9.38 32.73
C ASP A 416 10.68 -9.97 31.69
N ALA A 417 10.00 -9.11 30.92
CA ALA A 417 9.21 -9.52 29.77
C ALA A 417 10.03 -10.28 28.73
N MET A 418 11.22 -9.77 28.37
CA MET A 418 12.14 -10.42 27.43
C MET A 418 12.52 -11.83 27.89
N GLN A 419 12.87 -11.98 29.17
CA GLN A 419 13.23 -13.26 29.76
C GLN A 419 12.05 -14.24 29.78
N ALA A 420 10.84 -13.76 30.09
CA ALA A 420 9.62 -14.56 30.05
C ALA A 420 9.29 -15.06 28.62
N PHE A 421 9.41 -14.20 27.60
CA PHE A 421 9.21 -14.62 26.20
C PHE A 421 10.26 -15.63 25.74
N GLU A 422 11.53 -15.45 26.10
CA GLU A 422 12.59 -16.41 25.77
C GLU A 422 12.34 -17.80 26.39
N LEU A 423 11.91 -17.85 27.65
CA LEU A 423 11.52 -19.10 28.30
C LEU A 423 10.27 -19.71 27.64
N SER A 424 9.29 -18.89 27.24
CA SER A 424 8.12 -19.35 26.48
C SER A 424 8.53 -20.03 25.16
N VAL A 425 9.41 -19.41 24.35
CA VAL A 425 9.94 -20.00 23.10
C VAL A 425 10.69 -21.30 23.36
N ASN A 426 11.55 -21.34 24.39
CA ASN A 426 12.33 -22.52 24.72
C ASN A 426 11.45 -23.69 25.17
N ASN A 427 10.36 -23.42 25.90
CA ASN A 427 9.40 -24.45 26.29
C ASN A 427 8.53 -24.89 25.10
N LEU A 428 8.10 -23.97 24.23
CA LEU A 428 7.40 -24.27 22.97
C LEU A 428 8.20 -25.20 22.04
N ARG A 429 9.52 -25.05 21.96
CA ARG A 429 10.40 -25.94 21.17
C ARG A 429 10.39 -27.39 21.65
N ASN A 430 9.95 -27.65 22.88
CA ASN A 430 9.84 -28.98 23.48
C ASN A 430 8.40 -29.55 23.47
N GLU A 431 7.40 -28.77 23.05
CA GLU A 431 6.00 -29.20 22.95
C GLU A 431 5.63 -29.63 21.51
N THR A 432 4.83 -30.69 21.37
CA THR A 432 4.38 -31.19 20.06
C THR A 432 3.52 -30.15 19.32
N LYS A 433 3.47 -30.25 17.96
CA LYS A 433 2.87 -29.33 16.95
C LYS A 433 1.46 -28.73 17.16
N ALA A 434 0.81 -28.88 18.32
CA ALA A 434 -0.55 -28.37 18.58
C ALA A 434 -0.62 -26.86 18.88
N ASN A 435 0.48 -26.19 19.25
CA ASN A 435 0.50 -24.78 19.70
C ASN A 435 1.01 -23.78 18.64
N LEU A 436 0.75 -24.03 17.35
CA LEU A 436 1.17 -23.16 16.22
C LEU A 436 0.84 -21.65 16.38
N PRO A 437 -0.37 -21.23 16.84
CA PRO A 437 -0.69 -19.80 16.98
C PRO A 437 0.16 -19.08 18.03
N LEU A 438 0.51 -19.78 19.12
CA LEU A 438 1.31 -19.22 20.21
C LEU A 438 2.76 -18.96 19.76
N GLY A 439 3.32 -19.81 18.89
CA GLY A 439 4.70 -19.70 18.43
C GLY A 439 4.98 -18.41 17.65
N ALA A 440 4.05 -17.96 16.81
CA ALA A 440 4.18 -16.70 16.08
C ALA A 440 3.99 -15.48 17.01
N GLU A 441 2.94 -15.48 17.83
CA GLU A 441 2.65 -14.38 18.77
C GLU A 441 3.79 -14.14 19.77
N VAL A 442 4.38 -15.19 20.33
CA VAL A 442 5.50 -15.06 21.28
C VAL A 442 6.70 -14.37 20.62
N ARG A 443 7.02 -14.71 19.37
CA ARG A 443 8.16 -14.15 18.64
C ARG A 443 7.94 -12.67 18.28
N VAL A 444 6.73 -12.30 17.84
CA VAL A 444 6.36 -10.89 17.60
C VAL A 444 6.42 -10.09 18.90
N ALA A 445 5.90 -10.62 20.01
CA ALA A 445 5.98 -9.96 21.31
C ALA A 445 7.43 -9.83 21.82
N GLN A 446 8.29 -10.83 21.55
CA GLN A 446 9.71 -10.79 21.87
C GLN A 446 10.44 -9.68 21.08
N ALA A 447 10.19 -9.56 19.77
CA ALA A 447 10.74 -8.45 18.96
C ALA A 447 10.25 -7.08 19.45
N ALA A 448 8.96 -6.92 19.74
CA ALA A 448 8.40 -5.68 20.28
C ALA A 448 9.01 -5.28 21.64
N ALA A 449 9.28 -6.26 22.52
CA ALA A 449 9.96 -6.02 23.79
C ALA A 449 11.43 -5.59 23.61
N ALA A 450 12.14 -6.14 22.62
CA ALA A 450 13.53 -5.78 22.33
C ALA A 450 13.65 -4.33 21.83
N LEU A 451 12.77 -3.93 20.91
CA LEU A 451 12.71 -2.57 20.38
C LEU A 451 12.38 -1.55 21.49
N LYS A 452 11.45 -1.87 22.41
CA LYS A 452 11.16 -1.02 23.58
C LYS A 452 12.31 -0.95 24.59
N LEU A 453 13.04 -2.04 24.80
CA LEU A 453 14.23 -2.03 25.66
C LEU A 453 15.35 -1.14 25.06
N LYS A 454 15.54 -1.19 23.73
CA LYS A 454 16.47 -0.33 22.99
C LYS A 454 16.09 1.15 23.12
N SER A 455 14.80 1.49 23.02
CA SER A 455 14.35 2.89 23.14
C SER A 455 14.48 3.47 24.55
N GLN A 456 14.38 2.65 25.60
CA GLN A 456 14.56 3.09 26.99
C GLN A 456 16.03 3.20 27.44
N THR A 457 16.95 2.45 26.83
CA THR A 457 18.36 2.41 27.27
C THR A 457 19.22 3.57 26.75
N GLY A 458 18.71 4.38 25.83
CA GLY A 458 19.19 5.75 25.52
C GLY A 458 20.61 5.91 24.94
N ALA A 459 21.40 4.84 24.83
CA ALA A 459 22.78 4.88 24.33
C ALA A 459 23.09 3.69 23.42
N ALA A 460 23.51 3.97 22.18
CA ALA A 460 23.82 2.99 21.14
C ALA A 460 25.12 2.18 21.36
N THR A 461 25.54 2.01 22.62
CA THR A 461 26.81 1.35 22.99
C THR A 461 26.71 0.42 24.21
N SER A 462 25.51 0.21 24.79
CA SER A 462 25.36 -0.80 25.83
C SER A 462 25.38 -2.21 25.21
N GLN A 463 26.05 -3.15 25.89
CA GLN A 463 26.12 -4.55 25.45
C GLN A 463 24.72 -5.20 25.42
N GLU A 464 23.81 -4.75 26.29
CA GLU A 464 22.40 -5.19 26.30
C GLU A 464 21.62 -4.69 25.06
N ALA A 465 21.88 -3.47 24.57
CA ALA A 465 21.23 -2.94 23.35
C ALA A 465 21.72 -3.66 22.08
N LEU A 466 23.02 -3.95 21.99
CA LEU A 466 23.61 -4.72 20.90
C LEU A 466 23.10 -6.17 20.87
N MET A 467 22.95 -6.82 22.03
CA MET A 467 22.32 -8.13 22.12
C MET A 467 20.83 -8.09 21.77
N ALA A 468 20.09 -7.06 22.19
CA ALA A 468 18.68 -6.90 21.81
C ALA A 468 18.50 -6.74 20.30
N GLU A 469 19.38 -6.00 19.63
CA GLU A 469 19.41 -5.82 18.18
C GLU A 469 19.73 -7.11 17.43
N GLN A 470 20.84 -7.79 17.79
CA GLN A 470 21.20 -9.09 17.21
C GLN A 470 20.09 -10.15 17.41
N LYS A 471 19.43 -10.14 18.57
CA LYS A 471 18.33 -11.06 18.87
C LYS A 471 17.06 -10.72 18.11
N THR A 472 16.78 -9.43 17.87
CA THR A 472 15.66 -8.99 17.02
C THR A 472 15.85 -9.49 15.59
N VAL A 473 17.05 -9.31 15.02
CA VAL A 473 17.42 -9.83 13.68
C VAL A 473 17.30 -11.36 13.66
N GLN A 474 17.81 -12.08 14.65
CA GLN A 474 17.69 -13.54 14.72
C GLN A 474 16.23 -14.04 14.82
N ILE A 475 15.37 -13.31 15.53
CA ILE A 475 13.93 -13.65 15.65
C ILE A 475 13.22 -13.38 14.32
N LEU A 476 13.58 -12.31 13.61
CA LEU A 476 13.09 -12.02 12.26
C LEU A 476 13.55 -13.10 11.27
N ASP A 477 14.83 -13.48 11.24
CA ASP A 477 15.34 -14.61 10.44
C ASP A 477 14.51 -15.89 10.67
N GLU A 478 14.27 -16.25 11.94
CA GLU A 478 13.50 -17.45 12.32
C GLU A 478 11.99 -17.34 12.04
N LEU A 479 11.42 -16.13 11.98
CA LEU A 479 10.02 -15.88 11.59
C LEU A 479 9.85 -15.94 10.07
N LEU A 480 10.81 -15.38 9.33
CA LEU A 480 10.82 -15.30 7.87
C LEU A 480 11.25 -16.62 7.19
N GLY A 481 11.55 -17.67 7.98
CA GLY A 481 11.91 -18.99 7.46
C GLY A 481 13.34 -19.09 6.91
N VAL A 482 14.19 -18.10 7.16
CA VAL A 482 15.56 -18.03 6.65
C VAL A 482 16.43 -19.06 7.37
N LYS A 483 16.56 -20.25 6.78
CA LYS A 483 17.54 -21.24 7.23
C LYS A 483 18.94 -20.73 6.94
N LYS A 484 19.62 -20.21 7.96
CA LYS A 484 21.10 -20.22 7.97
C LYS A 484 21.55 -21.68 7.95
N GLU A 485 22.16 -22.10 6.85
CA GLU A 485 22.93 -23.34 6.84
C GLU A 485 24.02 -23.22 7.91
N ALA A 486 24.13 -24.24 8.77
CA ALA A 486 25.20 -24.26 9.76
C ALA A 486 26.55 -24.31 9.02
N PRO A 487 27.57 -23.54 9.44
CA PRO A 487 28.87 -23.61 8.81
C PRO A 487 29.37 -25.06 8.89
N ALA A 488 29.75 -25.62 7.73
CA ALA A 488 30.26 -26.98 7.67
C ALA A 488 31.43 -27.13 8.65
N ASN A 489 31.32 -28.13 9.55
CA ASN A 489 32.36 -28.40 10.54
C ASN A 489 33.67 -28.76 9.82
N VAL A 490 34.60 -27.80 9.77
CA VAL A 490 35.98 -28.08 9.39
C VAL A 490 36.70 -28.69 10.59
N ARG A 491 36.64 -30.03 10.69
CA ARG A 491 37.63 -30.86 11.38
C ARG A 491 37.56 -32.32 10.97
#